data_AF-A0A6J0DRZ0-F1
#
_entry.id   AF-A0A6J0DRZ0-F1
#
_cell.length_a   1.000
_cell.length_b   1.000
_cell.length_c   1.000
_cell.angle_alpha   90.00
_cell.angle_beta   90.00
_cell.angle_gamma   90.00
#
_symmetry.space_group_name_H-M   'P 1'
#
loop_
_entity.id
_entity.type
_entity.pdbx_description
1 polymer ?
#
loop_
_entity_poly.entity_id
_entity_poly.type
_entity_poly.pdbx_seq_one_letter_code
_entity_poly.pdbx_strand_id
1 'polypeptide(L)'
;MHALQLTIKEPWVLLGGGCTETHLAAYIRHKVHNEAEDIVKEVGYSRAELQIAAEAFCRALESVAGSLEHDGGEILIDMKYGHFWSGQSDSASVVHWPDMLSRCGCGLYNSQEGLSWSFLKSTHHPFAPQTCLSQTAVGSASNLTVDCFTAKLSGLQVAVETANLILDLSYVIEDKN
;
A
#
# COMPACT_ATOMS: atom_id res chain seq x y z
N MET A 1 6.69 10.53 20.94
CA MET A 1 6.81 9.65 22.13
C MET A 1 5.91 8.42 22.06
N HIS A 2 4.66 8.49 21.58
CA HIS A 2 3.75 7.34 21.55
C HIS A 2 4.21 6.16 20.66
N ALA A 3 4.60 6.41 19.41
CA ALA A 3 5.11 5.36 18.52
C ALA A 3 6.35 4.65 19.08
N LEU A 4 7.31 5.42 19.62
CA LEU A 4 8.49 4.88 20.29
C LEU A 4 8.13 3.97 21.47
N GLN A 5 7.16 4.36 22.31
CA GLN A 5 6.69 3.53 23.42
C GLN A 5 6.08 2.21 22.94
N LEU A 6 5.29 2.25 21.86
CA LEU A 6 4.74 1.04 21.26
C LEU A 6 5.85 0.14 20.71
N THR A 7 6.81 0.70 19.97
CA THR A 7 7.95 -0.06 19.41
C THR A 7 8.83 -0.67 20.50
N ILE A 8 9.04 0.01 21.64
CA ILE A 8 9.80 -0.55 22.76
C ILE A 8 9.07 -1.76 23.39
N LYS A 9 7.74 -1.71 23.47
CA LYS A 9 6.94 -2.80 24.03
C LYS A 9 6.81 -3.98 23.06
N GLU A 10 6.60 -3.66 21.79
CA GLU A 10 6.40 -4.61 20.69
C GLU A 10 7.24 -4.16 19.49
N PRO A 11 8.47 -4.68 19.34
CA PRO A 11 9.42 -4.23 18.32
C PRO A 11 9.13 -4.82 16.94
N TRP A 12 7.85 -5.04 16.63
CA TRP A 12 7.41 -5.46 15.30
C TRP A 12 7.31 -4.23 14.41
N VAL A 13 7.89 -4.35 13.22
CA VAL A 13 7.94 -3.27 12.23
C VAL A 13 7.49 -3.76 10.87
N LEU A 14 7.02 -2.82 10.07
CA LEU A 14 6.61 -3.00 8.69
C LEU A 14 7.48 -2.12 7.78
N LEU A 15 7.52 -2.43 6.48
CA LEU A 15 8.23 -1.59 5.52
C LEU A 15 7.51 -0.25 5.34
N GLY A 16 8.19 0.86 5.62
CA GLY A 16 7.62 2.20 5.55
C GLY A 16 7.59 2.79 4.14
N GLY A 17 7.43 4.11 4.04
CA GLY A 17 7.49 4.83 2.77
C GLY A 17 6.46 4.36 1.73
N GLY A 18 5.25 4.01 2.19
CA GLY A 18 4.13 3.57 1.34
C GLY A 18 4.25 2.15 0.78
N CYS A 19 5.34 1.44 1.07
CA CYS A 19 5.56 0.08 0.56
C CYS A 19 4.60 -0.94 1.20
N THR A 20 4.27 -0.78 2.48
CA THR A 20 3.25 -1.64 3.12
C THR A 20 1.88 -1.47 2.48
N GLU A 21 1.43 -0.24 2.25
CA GLU A 21 0.13 0.06 1.66
C GLU A 21 -0.01 -0.53 0.25
N THR A 22 1.00 -0.30 -0.58
CA THR A 22 1.02 -0.78 -1.98
C THR A 22 1.13 -2.30 -2.06
N HIS A 23 1.96 -2.91 -1.21
CA HIS A 23 2.05 -4.36 -1.09
C HIS A 23 0.72 -4.99 -0.64
N LEU A 24 0.08 -4.43 0.39
CA LEU A 24 -1.22 -4.91 0.88
C LEU A 24 -2.31 -4.76 -0.18
N ALA A 25 -2.34 -3.65 -0.92
CA ALA A 25 -3.29 -3.45 -2.01
C ALA A 25 -3.11 -4.52 -3.11
N ALA A 26 -1.88 -4.78 -3.55
CA ALA A 26 -1.58 -5.83 -4.53
C ALA A 26 -1.99 -7.22 -4.00
N TYR A 27 -1.64 -7.54 -2.75
CA TYR A 27 -1.98 -8.81 -2.11
C TYR A 27 -3.49 -9.03 -2.01
N ILE A 28 -4.25 -8.03 -1.53
CA ILE A 28 -5.71 -8.12 -1.36
C ILE A 28 -6.37 -8.32 -2.73
N ARG A 29 -5.98 -7.54 -3.76
CA ARG A 29 -6.51 -7.72 -5.11
C ARG A 29 -6.25 -9.13 -5.64
N HIS A 30 -5.04 -9.64 -5.46
CA HIS A 30 -4.69 -11.01 -5.88
C HIS A 30 -5.54 -12.04 -5.14
N LYS A 31 -5.66 -11.92 -3.83
CA LYS A 31 -6.39 -12.87 -2.99
C LYS A 31 -7.88 -12.87 -3.33
N VAL A 32 -8.52 -11.71 -3.42
CA VAL A 32 -9.95 -11.61 -3.79
C VAL A 32 -10.20 -12.06 -5.23
N HIS A 33 -9.25 -11.89 -6.13
CA HIS A 33 -9.39 -12.37 -7.50
C HIS A 33 -9.33 -13.91 -7.59
N ASN A 34 -8.43 -14.57 -6.85
CA ASN A 34 -8.15 -16.00 -6.99
C ASN A 34 -8.84 -16.90 -5.94
N GLU A 35 -9.13 -16.37 -4.75
CA GLU A 35 -9.65 -17.11 -3.59
C GLU A 35 -11.03 -16.59 -3.13
N ALA A 36 -11.73 -15.84 -3.98
CA ALA A 36 -13.01 -15.19 -3.64
C ALA A 36 -14.07 -16.14 -3.06
N GLU A 37 -14.15 -17.37 -3.59
CA GLU A 37 -15.21 -18.33 -3.24
C GLU A 37 -15.07 -18.86 -1.81
N ASP A 38 -13.86 -18.98 -1.29
CA ASP A 38 -13.64 -19.43 0.09
C ASP A 38 -13.90 -18.30 1.08
N ILE A 39 -13.54 -17.06 0.71
CA ILE A 39 -13.84 -15.86 1.51
C ILE A 39 -15.35 -15.60 1.57
N VAL A 40 -16.05 -15.71 0.44
CA VAL A 40 -17.51 -15.49 0.35
C VAL A 40 -18.28 -16.41 1.31
N LYS A 41 -17.87 -17.68 1.41
CA LYS A 41 -18.52 -18.66 2.31
C LYS A 41 -18.39 -18.30 3.79
N GLU A 42 -17.31 -17.62 4.18
CA GLU A 42 -17.07 -17.23 5.57
C GLU A 42 -17.83 -15.96 5.98
N VAL A 43 -18.04 -15.02 5.04
CA VAL A 43 -18.52 -13.66 5.37
C VAL A 43 -19.95 -13.38 4.90
N GLY A 44 -20.54 -14.26 4.07
CA GLY A 44 -21.95 -14.14 3.65
C GLY A 44 -22.24 -13.07 2.59
N TYR A 45 -21.21 -12.43 2.04
CA TYR A 45 -21.32 -11.48 0.92
C TYR A 45 -21.31 -12.18 -0.44
N SER A 46 -21.91 -11.59 -1.46
CA SER A 46 -21.69 -12.04 -2.84
C SER A 46 -20.26 -11.72 -3.31
N ARG A 47 -19.78 -12.46 -4.32
CA ARG A 47 -18.47 -12.22 -4.93
C ARG A 47 -18.31 -10.79 -5.48
N ALA A 48 -19.37 -10.23 -6.06
CA ALA A 48 -19.34 -8.88 -6.61
C ALA A 48 -19.20 -7.81 -5.51
N GLU A 49 -19.93 -7.97 -4.39
CA GLU A 49 -19.82 -7.07 -3.23
C GLU A 49 -18.40 -7.12 -2.64
N LEU A 50 -17.84 -8.32 -2.46
CA LEU A 50 -16.47 -8.49 -1.98
C LEU A 50 -15.45 -7.82 -2.90
N GLN A 51 -15.60 -7.96 -4.22
CA GLN A 51 -14.71 -7.32 -5.19
C GLN A 51 -14.78 -5.80 -5.14
N ILE A 52 -15.98 -5.23 -5.05
CA ILE A 52 -16.18 -3.77 -4.97
C ILE A 52 -15.57 -3.21 -3.67
N ALA A 53 -15.86 -3.86 -2.54
CA ALA A 53 -15.35 -3.43 -1.24
C ALA A 53 -13.81 -3.54 -1.18
N ALA A 54 -13.25 -4.64 -1.67
CA ALA A 54 -11.81 -4.85 -1.71
C ALA A 54 -11.11 -3.82 -2.61
N GLU A 55 -11.67 -3.53 -3.79
CA GLU A 55 -11.10 -2.52 -4.70
C GLU A 55 -11.15 -1.11 -4.07
N ALA A 56 -12.25 -0.74 -3.41
CA ALA A 56 -12.35 0.53 -2.70
C ALA A 56 -11.30 0.63 -1.58
N PHE A 57 -11.13 -0.43 -0.79
CA PHE A 57 -10.11 -0.49 0.26
C PHE A 57 -8.68 -0.41 -0.30
N CYS A 58 -8.38 -1.14 -1.38
CA CYS A 58 -7.07 -1.09 -2.03
C CYS A 58 -6.75 0.30 -2.56
N ARG A 59 -7.72 0.98 -3.20
CA ARG A 59 -7.55 2.38 -3.65
C ARG A 59 -7.32 3.35 -2.50
N ALA A 60 -7.94 3.12 -1.35
CA ALA A 60 -7.68 3.94 -0.15
C ALA A 60 -6.23 3.77 0.33
N LEU A 61 -5.72 2.53 0.37
CA LEU A 61 -4.31 2.27 0.70
C LEU A 61 -3.35 2.95 -0.30
N GLU A 62 -3.62 2.83 -1.60
CA GLU A 62 -2.83 3.49 -2.64
C GLU A 62 -2.89 5.01 -2.55
N SER A 63 -4.03 5.58 -2.14
CA SER A 63 -4.16 7.01 -1.87
C SER A 63 -3.30 7.45 -0.69
N VAL A 64 -3.21 6.66 0.38
CA VAL A 64 -2.31 6.94 1.52
C VAL A 64 -0.85 6.90 1.06
N ALA A 65 -0.45 5.87 0.34
CA ALA A 65 0.91 5.78 -0.21
C ALA A 65 1.23 6.95 -1.14
N GLY A 66 0.31 7.29 -2.05
CA GLY A 66 0.48 8.38 -3.00
C GLY A 66 0.51 9.78 -2.35
N SER A 67 -0.01 9.93 -1.12
CA SER A 67 0.07 11.19 -0.37
C SER A 67 1.46 11.50 0.16
N LEU A 68 2.40 10.55 0.08
CA LEU A 68 3.81 10.77 0.40
C LEU A 68 4.53 11.57 -0.68
N GLU A 69 4.00 11.57 -1.91
CA GLU A 69 4.57 12.32 -3.01
C GLU A 69 4.09 13.77 -3.01
N HIS A 70 5.04 14.70 -3.10
CA HIS A 70 4.81 16.14 -2.88
C HIS A 70 5.41 17.04 -3.97
N ASP A 71 6.27 16.51 -4.84
CA ASP A 71 7.00 17.27 -5.87
C ASP A 71 6.33 17.16 -7.25
N GLY A 72 5.12 16.60 -7.32
CA GLY A 72 4.41 16.39 -8.58
C GLY A 72 5.05 15.32 -9.47
N GLY A 73 5.83 14.42 -8.86
CA GLY A 73 6.42 13.26 -9.49
C GLY A 73 5.40 12.18 -9.85
N GLU A 74 5.82 11.27 -10.73
CA GLU A 74 5.02 10.09 -11.05
C GLU A 74 5.16 9.03 -9.96
N ILE A 75 4.04 8.38 -9.65
CA ILE A 75 3.95 7.38 -8.60
C ILE A 75 3.75 6.01 -9.23
N LEU A 76 4.62 5.08 -8.87
CA LEU A 76 4.72 3.76 -9.46
C LEU A 76 4.69 2.67 -8.39
N ILE A 77 4.35 1.47 -8.83
CA ILE A 77 4.44 0.22 -8.07
C ILE A 77 5.27 -0.77 -8.88
N ASP A 78 6.19 -1.50 -8.24
CA ASP A 78 6.85 -2.62 -8.92
C ASP A 78 5.97 -3.88 -8.90
N MET A 79 5.97 -4.61 -10.01
CA MET A 79 5.08 -5.76 -10.23
C MET A 79 5.61 -7.07 -9.64
N LYS A 80 6.69 -7.02 -8.84
CA LYS A 80 7.32 -8.21 -8.26
C LYS A 80 7.08 -8.29 -6.75
N TYR A 81 7.39 -7.22 -6.04
CA TYR A 81 7.26 -7.08 -4.59
C TYR A 81 6.11 -6.17 -4.19
N GLY A 82 5.60 -5.36 -5.13
CA GLY A 82 4.52 -4.43 -4.85
C GLY A 82 4.95 -3.23 -4.03
N HIS A 83 6.21 -2.79 -4.11
CA HIS A 83 6.68 -1.62 -3.37
C HIS A 83 6.32 -0.33 -4.08
N PHE A 84 6.24 0.74 -3.30
CA PHE A 84 6.01 2.09 -3.75
C PHE A 84 7.31 2.72 -4.31
N TRP A 85 7.18 3.43 -5.42
CA TRP A 85 8.26 4.18 -6.06
C TRP A 85 7.75 5.56 -6.48
N SER A 86 8.58 6.58 -6.31
CA SER A 86 8.34 7.92 -6.88
C SER A 86 9.53 8.34 -7.73
N GLY A 87 9.23 8.93 -8.89
CA GLY A 87 10.23 9.46 -9.83
C GLY A 87 10.16 10.99 -9.90
N GLN A 88 11.28 11.64 -10.22
CA GLN A 88 11.33 13.10 -10.37
C GLN A 88 10.61 13.54 -11.66
N SER A 89 9.89 14.67 -11.57
CA SER A 89 9.02 15.21 -12.63
C SER A 89 9.76 15.83 -13.84
N ASP A 90 11.01 15.46 -14.11
CA ASP A 90 11.82 16.18 -15.11
C ASP A 90 11.83 15.46 -16.48
N SER A 91 11.02 16.02 -17.38
CA SER A 91 11.01 15.89 -18.84
C SER A 91 10.33 14.68 -19.48
N ALA A 92 9.31 15.03 -20.28
CA ALA A 92 8.64 14.17 -21.22
C ALA A 92 9.60 13.72 -22.34
N SER A 93 10.07 12.48 -22.31
CA SER A 93 10.18 11.60 -23.49
C SER A 93 10.95 10.32 -23.17
N VAL A 94 10.36 9.19 -23.59
CA VAL A 94 10.93 7.83 -23.61
C VAL A 94 11.25 7.24 -22.22
N VAL A 95 10.27 6.44 -21.78
CA VAL A 95 10.21 5.57 -20.61
C VAL A 95 11.49 4.74 -20.39
N HIS A 96 12.41 5.23 -19.57
CA HIS A 96 13.46 4.43 -18.95
C HIS A 96 13.40 4.61 -17.43
N TRP A 97 12.37 4.03 -16.81
CA TRP A 97 12.18 3.99 -15.35
C TRP A 97 13.42 3.57 -14.56
N PRO A 98 14.23 2.58 -14.99
CA PRO A 98 15.40 2.16 -14.22
C PRO A 98 16.40 3.28 -13.94
N ASP A 99 16.50 4.26 -14.85
CA ASP A 99 17.46 5.36 -14.75
C ASP A 99 16.92 6.54 -13.91
N MET A 100 15.59 6.69 -13.82
CA MET A 100 14.93 7.75 -13.04
C MET A 100 14.64 7.33 -11.61
N LEU A 101 14.48 6.02 -11.37
CA LEU A 101 14.16 5.46 -10.07
C LEU A 101 15.42 4.97 -9.38
N SER A 102 15.75 5.53 -8.22
CA SER A 102 16.94 5.06 -7.47
C SER A 102 16.61 3.90 -6.53
N ARG A 103 15.49 3.99 -5.81
CA ARG A 103 15.06 3.03 -4.78
C ARG A 103 13.56 3.12 -4.52
N CYS A 104 12.99 2.05 -3.97
CA CYS A 104 11.62 2.09 -3.46
C CYS A 104 11.51 2.98 -2.20
N GLY A 105 10.29 3.37 -1.82
CA GLY A 105 10.04 4.27 -0.69
C GLY A 105 10.54 3.77 0.66
N CYS A 106 10.57 2.44 0.89
CA CYS A 106 11.16 1.87 2.10
C CYS A 106 12.69 1.76 2.04
N GLY A 107 13.31 1.94 0.87
CA GLY A 107 14.75 1.85 0.67
C GLY A 107 15.32 0.43 0.55
N LEU A 108 14.49 -0.62 0.52
CA LEU A 108 14.95 -2.01 0.47
C LEU A 108 15.48 -2.42 -0.92
N TYR A 109 14.80 -2.02 -1.99
CA TYR A 109 15.12 -2.40 -3.37
C TYR A 109 15.57 -1.21 -4.19
N ASN A 110 16.48 -1.45 -5.13
CA ASN A 110 16.94 -0.49 -6.12
C ASN A 110 16.51 -0.90 -7.55
N SER A 111 16.61 0.03 -8.50
CA SER A 111 16.11 -0.20 -9.87
C SER A 111 16.87 -1.25 -10.67
N GLN A 112 18.04 -1.71 -10.21
CA GLN A 112 18.90 -2.64 -10.93
C GLN A 112 18.45 -4.11 -10.79
N GLU A 113 17.36 -4.38 -10.06
CA GLU A 113 16.88 -5.73 -9.75
C GLU A 113 15.99 -6.38 -10.83
N GLY A 114 16.01 -5.87 -12.07
CA GLY A 114 15.21 -6.40 -13.17
C GLY A 114 13.70 -6.29 -12.91
N LEU A 115 13.29 -5.20 -12.26
CA LEU A 115 11.90 -4.93 -11.92
C LEU A 115 11.14 -4.40 -13.14
N SER A 116 9.82 -4.60 -13.11
CA SER A 116 8.89 -3.91 -13.99
C SER A 116 7.95 -3.06 -13.14
N TRP A 117 7.57 -1.90 -13.66
CA TRP A 117 6.76 -0.92 -12.94
C TRP A 117 5.45 -0.65 -13.67
N SER A 118 4.41 -0.36 -12.91
CA SER A 118 3.18 0.24 -13.41
C SER A 118 2.84 1.50 -12.62
N PHE A 119 2.07 2.41 -13.21
CA PHE A 119 1.53 3.54 -12.46
C PHE A 119 0.62 3.06 -11.35
N LEU A 120 0.77 3.63 -10.15
CA LEU A 120 0.04 3.19 -8.96
C LEU A 120 -1.48 3.25 -9.15
N LYS A 121 -1.97 4.30 -9.83
CA LYS A 121 -3.41 4.50 -10.09
C LYS A 121 -3.90 3.86 -11.40
N SER A 122 -3.05 3.10 -12.09
CA SER A 122 -3.44 2.40 -13.31
C SER A 122 -4.09 1.05 -13.02
N THR A 123 -4.98 0.63 -13.91
CA THR A 123 -5.52 -0.73 -13.91
C THR A 123 -4.43 -1.69 -14.40
N HIS A 124 -3.89 -2.49 -13.49
CA HIS A 124 -2.98 -3.59 -13.80
C HIS A 124 -3.60 -4.93 -13.42
N HIS A 125 -3.15 -6.03 -14.05
CA HIS A 125 -3.62 -7.35 -13.66
C HIS A 125 -3.19 -7.66 -12.22
N PRO A 126 -4.08 -8.24 -11.38
CA PRO A 126 -3.71 -8.65 -10.03
C PRO A 126 -2.53 -9.62 -10.06
N PHE A 127 -1.54 -9.39 -9.21
CA PHE A 127 -0.34 -10.22 -9.09
C PHE A 127 -0.08 -10.58 -7.63
N ALA A 128 0.49 -11.74 -7.37
CA ALA A 128 0.91 -12.13 -6.03
C ALA A 128 2.25 -11.46 -5.72
N PRO A 129 2.30 -10.45 -4.82
CA PRO A 129 3.57 -9.84 -4.47
C PRO A 129 4.43 -10.88 -3.72
N GLN A 130 5.71 -10.95 -4.08
CA GLN A 130 6.67 -11.82 -3.40
C GLN A 130 7.00 -11.27 -2.02
N THR A 131 7.21 -12.15 -1.05
CA THR A 131 7.53 -11.77 0.33
C THR A 131 8.95 -11.20 0.43
N CYS A 132 9.11 -10.12 1.20
CA CYS A 132 10.32 -9.28 1.25
C CYS A 132 11.48 -9.87 2.07
N LEU A 133 11.70 -11.19 2.03
CA LEU A 133 12.58 -11.91 2.96
C LEU A 133 13.96 -12.28 2.38
N SER A 134 14.52 -11.47 1.48
CA SER A 134 15.93 -11.65 1.12
C SER A 134 16.84 -11.03 2.18
N GLN A 135 17.39 -11.86 3.07
CA GLN A 135 18.44 -11.49 4.05
C GLN A 135 19.63 -10.74 3.41
N THR A 136 19.86 -10.95 2.11
CA THR A 136 20.91 -10.30 1.31
C THR A 136 20.64 -8.82 0.99
N ALA A 137 19.39 -8.36 0.94
CA ALA A 137 19.07 -6.95 0.64
C ALA A 137 19.27 -6.03 1.86
N VAL A 138 19.07 -6.55 3.07
CA VAL A 138 19.19 -5.80 4.32
C VAL A 138 20.62 -5.31 4.57
N GLY A 139 21.64 -6.06 4.12
CA GLY A 139 23.06 -5.68 4.27
C GLY A 139 23.50 -4.48 3.45
N SER A 140 22.73 -4.08 2.43
CA SER A 140 23.02 -2.93 1.55
C SER A 140 22.12 -1.71 1.79
N ALA A 141 21.04 -1.87 2.57
CA ALA A 141 20.07 -0.82 2.83
C ALA A 141 20.57 0.10 3.96
N SER A 142 21.43 1.06 3.64
CA SER A 142 21.94 2.02 4.64
C SER A 142 20.87 2.90 5.28
N ASN A 143 19.68 3.01 4.66
CA ASN A 143 18.56 3.84 5.10
C ASN A 143 17.21 3.11 4.88
N LEU A 144 16.96 2.05 5.64
CA LEU A 144 15.65 1.36 5.63
C LEU A 144 14.62 2.20 6.39
N THR A 145 13.53 2.58 5.73
CA THR A 145 12.37 3.22 6.37
C THR A 145 11.41 2.14 6.86
N VAL A 146 11.04 2.20 8.14
CA VAL A 146 10.12 1.26 8.77
C VAL A 146 9.01 1.96 9.53
N ASP A 147 7.83 1.34 9.55
CA ASP A 147 6.69 1.77 10.33
C ASP A 147 6.49 0.85 11.55
N CYS A 148 5.99 1.42 12.65
CA CYS A 148 5.61 0.62 13.82
C CYS A 148 4.35 -0.20 13.52
N PHE A 149 4.45 -1.53 13.65
CA PHE A 149 3.34 -2.45 13.35
C PHE A 149 2.08 -2.10 14.15
N THR A 150 2.20 -1.97 15.47
CA THR A 150 1.06 -1.71 16.37
C THR A 150 0.39 -0.38 16.04
N ALA A 151 1.16 0.66 15.68
CA ALA A 151 0.62 1.94 15.27
C ALA A 151 -0.12 1.84 13.92
N LYS A 152 0.45 1.14 12.94
CA LYS A 152 -0.15 0.91 11.61
C LYS A 152 -1.46 0.15 11.71
N LEU A 153 -1.47 -0.95 12.46
CA LEU A 153 -2.64 -1.80 12.68
C LEU A 153 -3.77 -1.02 13.36
N SER A 154 -3.45 -0.30 14.45
CA SER A 154 -4.43 0.50 15.17
C SER A 154 -5.00 1.61 14.29
N GLY A 155 -4.15 2.28 13.49
CA GLY A 155 -4.57 3.32 12.56
C GLY A 155 -5.54 2.79 11.48
N LEU A 156 -5.23 1.63 10.88
CA LEU A 156 -6.11 1.00 9.90
C LEU A 156 -7.44 0.56 10.52
N GLN A 157 -7.40 -0.04 11.71
CA GLN A 157 -8.61 -0.47 12.40
C GLN A 157 -9.55 0.71 12.68
N VAL A 158 -9.03 1.79 13.29
CA VAL A 158 -9.81 2.99 13.58
C VAL A 158 -10.35 3.63 12.30
N ALA A 159 -9.56 3.67 11.22
CA ALA A 159 -10.01 4.21 9.94
C ALA A 159 -11.18 3.42 9.35
N VAL A 160 -11.12 2.08 9.37
CA VAL A 160 -12.21 1.21 8.88
C VAL A 160 -13.45 1.31 9.76
N GLU A 161 -13.30 1.28 11.08
CA GLU A 161 -14.42 1.44 12.02
C GLU A 161 -15.11 2.80 11.84
N THR A 162 -14.34 3.87 11.65
CA THR A 162 -14.87 5.21 11.41
C THR A 162 -15.56 5.31 10.05
N ALA A 163 -15.00 4.70 9.00
CA ALA A 163 -15.62 4.67 7.69
C ALA A 163 -16.96 3.91 7.73
N ASN A 164 -17.03 2.77 8.40
CA ASN A 164 -18.26 2.00 8.58
C ASN A 164 -19.31 2.80 9.36
N LEU A 165 -18.91 3.47 10.45
CA LEU A 165 -19.80 4.34 11.21
C LEU A 165 -20.43 5.42 10.32
N ILE A 166 -19.63 6.05 9.44
CA ILE A 166 -20.12 7.08 8.51
C ILE A 166 -21.05 6.47 7.45
N LEU A 167 -20.72 5.30 6.92
CA LEU A 167 -21.53 4.61 5.90
C LEU A 167 -22.88 4.12 6.45
N ASP A 168 -22.96 3.81 7.74
CA ASP A 168 -24.19 3.39 8.41
C ASP A 168 -25.14 4.56 8.75
N LEU A 169 -24.68 5.82 8.63
CA LEU A 169 -25.52 6.99 8.87
C LEU A 169 -26.60 7.12 7.80
N SER A 170 -27.86 6.93 8.20
CA SER A 170 -29.01 7.11 7.29
C SER A 170 -29.48 8.57 7.20
N TYR A 171 -29.30 9.36 8.26
CA TYR A 171 -29.76 10.74 8.34
C TYR A 171 -28.81 11.60 9.17
N VAL A 172 -28.61 12.85 8.75
CA VAL A 172 -27.90 13.89 9.51
C VAL A 172 -28.90 14.99 9.83
N ILE A 173 -29.06 15.31 11.11
CA ILE A 173 -29.92 16.40 11.58
C ILE A 173 -29.00 17.56 11.96
N GLU A 174 -29.13 18.68 11.26
CA GLU A 174 -28.38 19.91 11.51
C GLU A 174 -29.35 20.99 11.99
N ASP A 175 -29.04 21.62 13.12
CA ASP A 175 -29.75 22.81 13.59
C ASP A 175 -29.18 24.06 12.89
N LYS A 176 -30.04 24.87 12.27
CA LYS A 176 -29.67 26.15 11.66
C LYS A 176 -30.35 27.27 12.44
N ASN A 177 -29.59 27.90 13.34
CA ASN A 177 -29.98 29.14 14.01
C ASN A 177 -29.93 30.34 13.07
#